data_AF-A0A151TC73-F1
#
_entry.id   AF-A0A151TC73-F1
#
_cell.length_a   1.000
_cell.length_b   1.000
_cell.length_c   1.000
_cell.angle_alpha   90.00
_cell.angle_beta   90.00
_cell.angle_gamma   90.00
#
_symmetry.space_group_name_H-M   'P 1'
#
loop_
_entity.id
_entity.type
_entity.pdbx_description
1 polymer ?
#
loop_
_entity_poly.entity_id
_entity_poly.type
_entity_poly.pdbx_seq_one_letter_code
_entity_poly.pdbx_strand_id
1 'polypeptide(L)'
;MSLGRLNFSSISLSHNKFEVELPKVTTSLALDVSHNQIYGNLPVGIENVFMLNVSYNKLCGEIPKGDNGNSHDHDVYSYIHNKCLCGSPLPSCK
;
A
#
# COMPACT_ATOMS: atom_id res chain seq x y z
N MET A 1 -6.54 -10.55 34.14
CA MET A 1 -6.46 -9.59 33.03
C MET A 1 -5.83 -10.32 31.86
N SER A 2 -6.60 -10.69 30.83
CA SER A 2 -6.06 -11.38 29.65
C SER A 2 -5.79 -10.33 28.58
N LEU A 3 -4.58 -10.28 28.05
CA LEU A 3 -4.31 -9.56 26.81
C LEU A 3 -5.13 -10.26 25.71
N GLY A 4 -6.06 -9.54 25.09
CA GLY A 4 -6.83 -10.05 23.95
C GLY A 4 -5.90 -10.57 22.85
N ARG A 5 -6.40 -11.46 22.00
CA ARG A 5 -5.62 -12.03 20.89
C ARG A 5 -5.04 -10.92 20.00
N LEU A 6 -3.72 -10.87 19.89
CA LEU A 6 -3.02 -10.06 18.90
C LEU A 6 -2.86 -10.90 17.62
N ASN A 7 -3.42 -10.44 16.51
CA ASN A 7 -3.27 -11.08 15.20
C ASN A 7 -2.28 -10.24 14.38
N PHE A 8 -1.10 -10.77 14.13
CA PHE A 8 -0.05 -10.12 13.35
C PHE A 8 0.17 -10.90 12.05
N SER A 9 -0.23 -10.30 10.92
CA SER A 9 0.04 -10.82 9.58
C SER A 9 0.96 -9.87 8.83
N SER A 10 2.12 -10.37 8.41
CA SER A 10 3.08 -9.66 7.57
C SER A 10 3.29 -10.45 6.28
N ILE A 11 3.14 -9.78 5.14
CA ILE A 11 3.33 -10.37 3.81
C ILE A 11 4.44 -9.59 3.10
N SER A 12 5.46 -10.31 2.61
CA SER A 12 6.48 -9.75 1.73
C SER A 12 6.55 -10.58 0.45
N LEU A 13 6.36 -9.90 -0.68
CA LEU A 13 6.48 -10.41 -2.05
C LEU A 13 7.45 -9.53 -2.86
N SER A 14 8.29 -8.76 -2.18
CA SER A 14 9.21 -7.79 -2.78
C SER A 14 10.23 -8.46 -3.71
N HIS A 15 10.75 -7.71 -4.69
CA HIS A 15 11.81 -8.16 -5.60
C HIS A 15 11.45 -9.41 -6.42
N ASN A 16 10.25 -9.39 -6.99
CA ASN A 16 9.77 -10.44 -7.89
C ASN A 16 9.44 -9.83 -9.27
N LYS A 17 8.76 -10.62 -10.11
CA LYS A 17 8.32 -10.21 -11.45
C LYS A 17 6.79 -10.25 -11.57
N PHE A 18 6.06 -10.11 -10.47
CA PHE A 18 4.60 -10.17 -10.49
C PHE A 18 4.05 -9.02 -11.34
N GLU A 19 3.24 -9.38 -12.33
CA GLU A 19 2.56 -8.46 -13.23
C GLU A 19 1.06 -8.70 -13.10
N VAL A 20 0.51 -8.16 -12.01
CA VAL A 20 -0.88 -8.35 -11.59
C VAL A 20 -1.38 -7.06 -10.95
N GLU A 21 -2.70 -6.93 -10.82
CA GLU A 21 -3.31 -5.91 -9.96
C GLU A 21 -3.32 -6.38 -8.50
N LEU A 22 -3.28 -5.43 -7.56
CA LEU A 22 -3.41 -5.77 -6.14
C LEU A 22 -4.86 -6.15 -5.83
N PRO A 23 -5.11 -7.31 -5.20
CA PRO A 23 -6.43 -7.63 -4.69
C PRO A 23 -6.78 -6.68 -3.54
N LYS A 24 -8.06 -6.64 -3.18
CA LYS A 24 -8.51 -5.92 -1.98
C LYS A 24 -7.72 -6.42 -0.77
N VAL A 25 -7.05 -5.50 -0.08
CA VAL A 25 -6.27 -5.81 1.11
C VAL A 25 -7.17 -5.70 2.33
N THR A 26 -7.39 -6.81 3.04
CA THR A 26 -8.10 -6.82 4.31
C THR A 26 -7.10 -7.03 5.43
N THR A 27 -6.81 -5.95 6.16
CA THR A 27 -6.10 -5.96 7.46
C THR A 27 -4.81 -6.78 7.49
N SER A 28 -3.69 -6.17 7.11
CA SER A 28 -2.33 -6.69 7.34
C SER A 28 -1.54 -5.71 8.19
N LEU A 29 -0.69 -6.23 9.09
CA LEU A 29 0.23 -5.39 9.86
C LEU A 29 1.31 -4.82 8.93
N ALA A 30 1.88 -5.66 8.06
CA ALA A 30 2.90 -5.21 7.12
C ALA A 30 2.68 -5.83 5.74
N LEU A 31 2.79 -5.00 4.70
CA LEU A 31 2.74 -5.42 3.30
C LEU A 31 3.88 -4.78 2.54
N ASP A 32 4.81 -5.61 2.07
CA ASP A 32 5.87 -5.21 1.16
C ASP A 32 5.74 -5.94 -0.18
N VAL A 33 5.37 -5.20 -1.22
CA VAL A 33 5.28 -5.69 -2.60
C VAL A 33 6.20 -4.91 -3.54
N SER A 34 7.20 -4.24 -2.98
CA SER A 34 8.11 -3.38 -3.73
C SER A 34 8.91 -4.13 -4.80
N HIS A 35 9.42 -3.42 -5.79
CA HIS A 35 10.23 -4.00 -6.87
C HIS A 35 9.53 -5.16 -7.59
N ASN A 36 8.35 -4.87 -8.13
CA ASN A 36 7.58 -5.77 -8.99
C ASN A 36 7.12 -5.03 -10.25
N GLN A 37 6.18 -5.62 -11.00
CA GLN A 37 5.53 -5.02 -12.15
C GLN A 37 4.02 -4.84 -11.92
N ILE A 38 3.62 -4.68 -10.65
CA ILE A 38 2.21 -4.52 -10.26
C ILE A 38 1.68 -3.22 -10.85
N TYR A 39 0.49 -3.28 -11.44
CA TYR A 39 -0.11 -2.16 -12.17
C TYR A 39 -1.54 -1.89 -11.71
N GLY A 40 -2.15 -0.86 -12.29
CA GLY A 40 -3.50 -0.42 -11.94
C GLY A 40 -3.51 0.52 -10.74
N ASN A 41 -4.68 0.67 -10.13
CA ASN A 41 -4.88 1.55 -8.99
C ASN A 41 -4.60 0.83 -7.68
N LEU A 42 -4.24 1.61 -6.66
CA LEU A 42 -4.21 1.12 -5.28
C LEU A 42 -5.65 0.78 -4.83
N PRO A 43 -5.89 -0.41 -4.26
CA PRO A 43 -7.22 -0.79 -3.81
C PRO A 43 -7.60 -0.04 -2.54
N VAL A 44 -8.89 0.30 -2.39
CA VAL A 44 -9.44 0.83 -1.13
C VAL A 44 -9.17 -0.15 0.00
N GLY A 45 -8.67 0.36 1.12
CA GLY A 45 -8.27 -0.42 2.28
C GLY A 45 -6.75 -0.52 2.45
N ILE A 46 -5.97 -0.25 1.40
CA ILE A 46 -4.50 -0.29 1.45
C ILE A 46 -3.92 0.71 2.46
N GLU A 47 -4.63 1.81 2.67
CA GLU A 47 -4.28 2.87 3.63
C GLU A 47 -4.44 2.44 5.09
N ASN A 48 -5.14 1.34 5.35
CA ASN A 48 -5.28 0.77 6.69
C ASN A 48 -4.18 -0.25 7.03
N VAL A 49 -3.28 -0.56 6.10
CA VAL A 49 -2.08 -1.36 6.38
C VAL A 49 -1.17 -0.57 7.31
N PHE A 50 -0.59 -1.19 8.35
CA PHE A 50 0.22 -0.47 9.35
C PHE A 50 1.63 -0.13 8.83
N MET A 51 2.26 -1.05 8.08
CA MET A 51 3.53 -0.82 7.37
C MET A 51 3.36 -1.18 5.89
N LEU A 52 3.45 -0.20 4.99
CA LEU A 52 3.26 -0.39 3.56
C LEU A 52 4.51 -0.04 2.76
N ASN A 53 4.87 -0.90 1.81
CA ASN A 53 5.83 -0.57 0.76
C ASN A 53 5.34 -1.09 -0.60
N VAL A 54 4.96 -0.18 -1.49
CA VAL A 54 4.52 -0.46 -2.87
C VAL A 54 5.46 0.17 -3.90
N SER A 55 6.63 0.63 -3.48
CA SER A 55 7.60 1.34 -4.33
C SER A 55 8.11 0.47 -5.49
N TYR A 56 8.61 1.11 -6.54
CA TYR A 56 9.15 0.44 -7.72
C TYR A 56 8.17 -0.56 -8.36
N ASN A 57 6.97 -0.07 -8.68
CA ASN A 57 5.94 -0.79 -9.43
C ASN A 57 5.44 0.07 -10.60
N LYS A 58 4.36 -0.35 -11.27
CA LYS A 58 3.68 0.35 -12.36
C LYS A 58 2.30 0.90 -11.92
N LEU A 59 2.15 1.23 -10.63
CA LEU A 59 0.88 1.70 -10.07
C LEU A 59 0.53 3.11 -10.55
N CYS A 60 -0.77 3.40 -10.57
CA CYS A 60 -1.35 4.61 -11.13
C CYS A 60 -2.54 5.13 -10.32
N GLY A 61 -2.89 6.41 -10.54
CA GLY A 61 -4.09 7.02 -9.96
C GLY A 61 -3.86 7.69 -8.61
N GLU A 62 -4.94 8.22 -8.03
CA GLU A 62 -4.90 8.86 -6.72
C GLU A 62 -4.72 7.79 -5.62
N ILE A 63 -3.82 8.06 -4.67
CA ILE A 63 -3.67 7.25 -3.46
C ILE A 63 -4.99 7.31 -2.67
N PRO A 64 -5.64 6.15 -2.38
CA PRO A 64 -6.88 6.12 -1.62
C PRO A 64 -6.73 6.82 -0.28
N LYS A 65 -7.68 7.70 0.04
CA LYS A 65 -7.80 8.32 1.36
C LYS A 65 -8.57 7.36 2.27
N GLY A 66 -8.15 7.25 3.52
CA GLY A 66 -8.84 6.40 4.48
C GLY A 66 -10.19 6.99 4.83
N ASP A 67 -11.25 6.22 4.60
CA ASP A 67 -12.62 6.72 4.75
C ASP A 67 -13.05 6.98 6.21
N ASN A 68 -12.22 6.64 7.20
CA ASN A 68 -12.65 6.59 8.61
C ASN A 68 -11.66 7.19 9.63
N GLY A 69 -10.69 8.01 9.21
CA GLY A 69 -9.70 8.61 10.13
C GLY A 69 -8.71 7.62 10.78
N ASN A 70 -8.70 6.36 10.32
CA ASN A 70 -7.81 5.28 10.77
C ASN A 70 -6.76 4.88 9.72
N SER A 71 -6.55 5.70 8.68
CA SER A 71 -5.46 5.47 7.73
C SER A 71 -4.12 5.73 8.40
N HIS A 72 -3.13 4.90 8.11
CA HIS A 72 -1.76 5.17 8.52
C HIS A 72 -1.13 6.19 7.57
N ASP A 73 -0.43 7.16 8.14
CA ASP A 73 0.39 8.09 7.38
C ASP A 73 1.64 7.34 6.90
N HIS A 74 1.55 6.82 5.68
CA HIS A 74 2.70 6.28 4.97
C HIS A 74 3.54 7.42 4.40
N ASP A 75 4.85 7.26 4.45
CA ASP A 75 5.75 8.27 3.92
C ASP A 75 5.84 8.23 2.38
N VAL A 76 6.54 9.21 1.82
CA VAL A 76 6.78 9.29 0.38
C VAL A 76 7.50 8.03 -0.16
N TYR A 77 8.35 7.39 0.65
CA TYR A 77 9.16 6.24 0.27
C TYR A 77 8.31 5.00 -0.01
N SER A 78 7.17 4.84 0.67
CA SER A 78 6.23 3.77 0.38
C SER A 78 5.73 3.76 -1.06
N TYR A 79 5.78 4.90 -1.77
CA TYR A 79 5.14 5.07 -3.08
C TYR A 79 6.10 5.44 -4.23
N ILE A 80 7.39 5.69 -3.95
CA ILE A 80 8.35 6.14 -4.98
C ILE A 80 8.43 5.19 -6.18
N HIS A 81 8.86 5.74 -7.31
CA HIS A 81 9.03 4.99 -8.57
C HIS A 81 7.75 4.39 -9.17
N ASN A 82 6.56 4.81 -8.71
CA ASN A 82 5.30 4.63 -9.42
C ASN A 82 4.94 5.92 -10.18
N LYS A 83 5.29 5.98 -11.47
CA LYS A 83 5.33 7.25 -12.23
C LYS A 83 4.00 8.01 -12.32
N CYS A 84 2.86 7.32 -12.19
CA CYS A 84 1.55 7.93 -12.33
C CYS A 84 0.69 7.85 -11.07
N LEU A 85 1.27 7.50 -9.91
CA LEU A 85 0.63 7.73 -8.61
C LEU A 85 0.65 9.22 -8.26
N CYS A 86 -0.41 9.68 -7.61
CA CYS A 86 -0.56 11.06 -7.14
C CYS A 86 -1.46 11.12 -5.89
N GLY A 87 -1.53 12.28 -5.23
CA GLY A 87 -2.25 12.43 -3.96
C GLY A 87 -1.35 12.14 -2.75
N SER A 88 -1.71 12.68 -1.57
CA SER A 88 -0.86 12.63 -0.37
C SER A 88 -0.40 11.20 -0.04
N PRO A 89 0.89 10.96 0.27
CA PRO A 89 1.97 11.94 0.52
C PRO A 89 2.69 12.45 -0.74
N LEU A 90 2.27 12.03 -1.93
CA LEU A 90 2.81 12.50 -3.21
C LEU A 90 2.18 13.86 -3.61
N PRO A 91 2.73 14.54 -4.63
CA PRO A 91 2.09 15.70 -5.23
C PRO A 91 0.63 15.41 -5.65
N SER A 92 -0.23 16.41 -5.55
CA SER A 92 -1.63 16.31 -5.96
C SER A 92 -1.78 15.88 -7.42
N CYS A 93 -2.85 15.15 -7.71
CA CYS A 93 -3.22 14.80 -9.07
C CYS A 93 -3.50 16.06 -9.90
N LYS A 94 -3.13 16.02 -11.18
CA LYS A 94 -3.34 17.12 -12.14
C LYS A 94 -4.67 16.97 -12.87
#